data_AF-A0A919CNE5-F1
#
_entry.id   AF-A0A919CNE5-F1
#
_cell.length_a   1.000
_cell.length_b   1.000
_cell.length_c   1.000
_cell.angle_alpha   90.00
_cell.angle_beta   90.00
_cell.angle_gamma   90.00
#
_symmetry.space_group_name_H-M   'P 1'
#
loop_
_entity.id
_entity.type
_entity.pdbx_description
1 polymer ?
#
loop_
_entity_poly.entity_id
_entity_poly.type
_entity_poly.pdbx_seq_one_letter_code
_entity_poly.pdbx_strand_id
1 'polypeptide(L)'
;MLAQPGCAWCLRFDEEIAPGYPHTAEGRRAPLRRVDITEPWPGDLAGIAPERLTPTFVLLADDGTEVARLRGYPGDNFFWPLLGEMMEKLGPAPAM
;
A
#
# COMPACT_ATOMS: atom_id res chain seq x y z
N MET A 1 2.00 0.49 2.76
CA MET A 1 1.08 1.22 3.65
C MET A 1 1.88 2.17 4.52
N LEU A 2 1.63 3.46 4.35
CA LEU A 2 2.05 4.52 5.24
C LEU A 2 1.06 4.58 6.40
N ALA A 3 1.56 4.45 7.62
CA ALA A 3 0.79 4.41 8.85
C ALA A 3 1.45 5.28 9.92
N GLN A 4 0.72 5.58 10.99
CA GLN A 4 1.26 6.23 12.18
C GLN A 4 0.68 5.57 13.44
N PRO A 5 1.36 5.68 14.59
CA PRO A 5 0.83 5.23 15.86
C PRO A 5 -0.52 5.89 16.17
N GLY A 6 -1.48 5.10 16.67
CA GLY A 6 -2.82 5.60 17.02
C GLY A 6 -3.79 5.77 15.84
N CYS A 7 -3.41 5.39 14.62
CA CYS A 7 -4.30 5.43 13.45
C CYS A 7 -5.36 4.32 13.53
N ALA A 8 -6.59 4.67 13.91
CA ALA A 8 -7.72 3.72 14.01
C ALA A 8 -8.02 3.00 12.69
N TRP A 9 -7.93 3.70 11.56
CA TRP A 9 -8.17 3.11 10.23
C TRP A 9 -7.05 2.18 9.77
N CYS A 10 -5.81 2.42 10.23
CA CYS A 10 -4.68 1.54 9.96
C CYS A 10 -4.86 0.21 10.71
N LEU A 11 -5.27 0.28 11.98
CA LEU A 11 -5.61 -0.91 12.77
C LEU A 11 -6.74 -1.71 12.13
N ARG A 12 -7.80 -1.01 11.66
CA ARG A 12 -8.91 -1.66 10.97
C ARG A 12 -8.45 -2.41 9.71
N PHE A 13 -7.58 -1.82 8.90
CA PHE A 13 -6.99 -2.50 7.75
C PHE A 13 -6.15 -3.72 8.18
N ASP A 14 -5.39 -3.59 9.28
CA ASP A 14 -4.55 -4.66 9.82
C ASP A 14 -5.36 -5.84 10.37
N GLU A 15 -6.59 -5.61 10.84
CA GLU A 15 -7.50 -6.65 11.30
C GLU A 15 -8.27 -7.30 10.14
N GLU A 16 -8.76 -6.50 9.19
CA GLU A 16 -9.67 -6.97 8.13
C GLU A 16 -8.93 -7.53 6.90
N ILE A 17 -7.85 -6.87 6.45
CA ILE A 17 -7.22 -7.16 5.15
C ILE A 17 -5.85 -7.78 5.31
N ALA A 18 -5.01 -7.20 6.16
CA ALA A 18 -3.60 -7.57 6.22
C ALA A 18 -3.30 -9.07 6.46
N PRO A 19 -4.08 -9.83 7.26
CA PRO A 19 -3.81 -11.25 7.47
C PRO A 19 -4.07 -12.07 6.21
N GLY A 20 -5.08 -11.69 5.42
CA GLY A 20 -5.43 -12.37 4.17
C GLY A 20 -4.63 -11.89 2.96
N TYR A 21 -4.13 -10.64 3.00
CA TYR A 21 -3.48 -10.00 1.86
C TYR A 21 -2.35 -10.82 1.21
N PRO A 22 -1.39 -11.42 1.94
CA PRO A 22 -0.31 -12.22 1.35
C PRO A 22 -0.80 -13.48 0.60
N HIS A 23 -2.03 -13.93 0.87
CA HIS A 23 -2.60 -15.11 0.24
C HIS A 23 -3.29 -14.80 -1.11
N THR A 24 -3.54 -13.51 -1.39
CA THR A 24 -4.13 -13.03 -2.65
C THR A 24 -3.11 -12.94 -3.78
N ALA A 25 -3.57 -12.84 -5.03
CA ALA A 25 -2.67 -12.66 -6.17
C ALA A 25 -1.98 -11.29 -6.11
N GLU A 26 -2.73 -10.27 -5.70
CA GLU A 26 -2.29 -8.90 -5.51
C GLU A 26 -1.20 -8.82 -4.45
N GLY A 27 -1.40 -9.43 -3.27
CA GLY A 27 -0.41 -9.38 -2.21
C GLY A 27 0.84 -10.23 -2.45
N ARG A 28 0.77 -11.24 -3.32
CA ARG A 28 1.96 -11.95 -3.81
C ARG A 28 2.76 -11.11 -4.80
N ARG A 29 2.07 -10.35 -5.65
CA ARG A 29 2.68 -9.49 -6.67
C ARG A 29 3.20 -8.18 -6.09
N ALA A 30 2.48 -7.59 -5.14
CA ALA A 30 2.82 -6.34 -4.47
C ALA A 30 2.79 -6.57 -2.94
N PRO A 31 3.87 -7.11 -2.35
CA PRO A 31 3.92 -7.39 -0.91
C PRO A 31 3.67 -6.14 -0.06
N LEU A 32 2.82 -6.30 0.95
CA LEU A 32 2.49 -5.20 1.86
C LEU A 32 3.66 -4.91 2.80
N ARG A 33 4.26 -3.73 2.66
CA ARG A 33 5.18 -3.15 3.64
C ARG A 33 4.52 -2.03 4.43
N ARG A 34 4.74 -1.99 5.75
CA ARG A 34 4.34 -0.88 6.62
C ARG A 34 5.49 0.09 6.81
N VAL A 35 5.19 1.38 6.77
CA VAL A 35 6.14 2.46 7.02
C VAL A 35 5.49 3.42 8.00
N ASP A 36 6.16 3.66 9.11
CA ASP A 36 5.75 4.68 10.07
C ASP A 36 6.16 6.05 9.53
N ILE A 37 5.19 6.95 9.31
CA ILE A 37 5.45 8.30 8.80
C ILE A 37 5.98 9.26 9.86
N THR A 38 5.98 8.86 11.14
CA THR A 38 6.49 9.64 12.27
C THR A 38 7.98 9.40 12.53
N GLU A 39 8.52 8.33 11.98
CA GLU A 39 9.95 7.96 12.02
C GLU A 39 10.72 8.58 10.84
N PRO A 40 12.07 8.59 10.87
CA PRO A 40 12.89 9.01 9.74
C PRO A 40 12.50 8.27 8.45
N TRP A 41 12.35 9.04 7.36
CA TRP A 41 11.90 8.47 6.09
C TRP A 41 12.89 7.42 5.56
N PRO A 42 12.43 6.22 5.17
CA PRO A 42 13.33 5.16 4.71
C PRO A 42 14.11 5.60 3.46
N GLY A 43 15.42 5.36 3.45
CA GLY A 43 16.29 5.79 2.34
C GLY A 43 15.93 5.13 1.01
N ASP A 44 15.39 3.92 1.04
CA ASP A 44 14.92 3.19 -0.15
C ASP A 44 13.60 3.75 -0.72
N LEU A 45 12.91 4.61 0.05
CA LEU A 45 11.72 5.34 -0.38
C LEU A 45 12.02 6.82 -0.64
N ALA A 46 13.29 7.25 -0.73
CA ALA A 46 13.64 8.67 -0.89
C ALA A 46 13.02 9.34 -2.13
N GLY A 47 12.70 8.58 -3.18
CA GLY A 47 11.98 9.06 -4.36
C GLY A 47 10.46 9.16 -4.21
N ILE A 48 9.92 8.70 -3.08
CA ILE A 48 8.49 8.62 -2.80
C ILE A 48 8.08 9.73 -1.84
N ALA A 49 7.06 10.50 -2.21
CA ALA A 49 6.58 11.60 -1.38
C ALA A 49 5.91 11.06 -0.10
N PRO A 50 6.33 11.51 1.10
CA PRO A 50 5.63 11.21 2.35
C PRO A 50 4.19 11.71 2.30
N GLU A 51 3.28 11.04 3.02
CA GLU A 51 1.88 11.44 3.15
C GLU A 51 1.54 11.72 4.61
N ARG A 52 0.68 12.71 4.85
CA ARG A 52 0.20 13.02 6.21
C ARG A 52 -1.11 12.32 6.55
N LEU A 53 -1.82 11.84 5.54
CA LEU A 53 -3.06 11.10 5.69
C LEU A 53 -2.78 9.59 5.83
N THR A 54 -3.19 9.01 6.95
CA THR A 54 -3.02 7.58 7.24
C THR A 54 -4.36 6.86 7.42
N PRO A 55 -4.53 5.62 6.92
CA PRO A 55 -3.56 4.88 6.11
C PRO A 55 -3.48 5.42 4.67
N THR A 56 -2.30 5.39 4.08
CA THR A 56 -2.12 5.60 2.64
C THR A 56 -1.37 4.42 2.04
N PHE A 57 -1.85 3.90 0.92
CA PHE A 57 -1.24 2.80 0.20
C PHE A 57 -0.56 3.35 -1.04
N VAL A 58 0.75 3.14 -1.14
CA VAL A 58 1.54 3.51 -2.32
C VAL A 58 1.94 2.21 -2.99
N LEU A 59 1.60 2.06 -4.26
CA LEU A 59 2.04 0.96 -5.11
C LEU A 59 3.31 1.39 -5.82
N LEU A 60 4.35 0.58 -5.66
CA LEU A 60 5.65 0.79 -6.28
C LEU A 60 5.84 -0.25 -7.40
N ALA A 61 6.45 0.17 -8.49
CA ALA A 61 7.00 -0.74 -9.49
C ALA A 61 8.32 -1.35 -8.98
N ASP A 62 8.79 -2.39 -9.68
CA ASP A 62 10.02 -3.11 -9.31
C ASP A 62 11.28 -2.23 -9.32
N ASP A 63 11.26 -1.13 -10.08
CA ASP A 63 12.32 -0.12 -10.13
C ASP A 63 12.25 0.91 -9.00
N GLY A 64 11.26 0.80 -8.11
CA GLY A 64 11.02 1.71 -7.00
C GLY A 64 10.19 2.95 -7.35
N THR A 65 9.66 3.06 -8.58
CA THR A 65 8.82 4.20 -8.99
C THR A 65 7.41 4.10 -8.42
N GLU A 66 6.85 5.21 -7.94
CA GLU A 66 5.42 5.28 -7.55
C GLU A 66 4.51 5.15 -8.76
N VAL A 67 3.70 4.10 -8.80
CA VAL A 67 2.71 3.85 -9.87
C VAL A 67 1.38 4.50 -9.54
N ALA A 68 0.92 4.29 -8.31
CA ALA A 68 -0.37 4.78 -7.86
C ALA A 68 -0.44 4.88 -6.34
N ARG A 69 -1.40 5.68 -5.87
CA ARG A 69 -1.62 5.92 -4.44
C ARG A 69 -3.10 5.92 -4.10
N LEU A 70 -3.45 5.19 -3.05
CA LEU A 70 -4.76 5.18 -2.43
C LEU A 70 -4.68 5.84 -1.05
N ARG A 71 -5.57 6.79 -0.78
CA ARG A 71 -5.60 7.57 0.46
C ARG A 71 -6.81 7.19 1.29
N GLY A 72 -6.58 6.77 2.53
CA GLY A 72 -7.61 6.32 3.45
C GLY A 72 -8.00 4.86 3.25
N TYR A 73 -8.74 4.34 4.23
CA TYR A 73 -9.32 3.00 4.20
C TYR A 73 -10.74 3.06 4.76
N PRO A 74 -11.77 3.24 3.90
CA PRO A 74 -13.17 3.25 4.35
C PRO A 74 -13.73 1.84 4.61
N GLY A 75 -13.08 0.79 4.07
CA GLY A 75 -13.45 -0.61 4.23
C GLY A 75 -12.97 -1.49 3.06
N ASP A 76 -13.11 -2.80 3.24
CA ASP A 76 -12.70 -3.84 2.30
C ASP A 76 -13.35 -3.71 0.91
N ASN A 77 -14.66 -3.44 0.87
CA ASN A 77 -15.44 -3.29 -0.35
C ASN A 77 -14.96 -2.14 -1.25
N PHE A 78 -14.24 -1.17 -0.69
CA PHE A 78 -13.63 -0.07 -1.45
C PHE A 78 -12.15 -0.35 -1.75
N PHE A 79 -11.46 -1.01 -0.84
CA PHE A 79 -10.04 -1.30 -0.99
C PHE A 79 -9.76 -2.21 -2.19
N TRP A 80 -10.50 -3.32 -2.34
CA TRP A 80 -10.23 -4.29 -3.40
C TRP A 80 -10.41 -3.75 -4.82
N PRO A 81 -11.51 -3.05 -5.17
CA PRO A 81 -11.66 -2.46 -6.50
C PRO A 81 -10.57 -1.42 -6.81
N LEU A 82 -10.27 -0.54 -5.86
CA LEU A 82 -9.25 0.50 -6.03
C LEU A 82 -7.84 -0.10 -6.16
N LEU A 83 -7.55 -1.16 -5.40
CA LEU A 83 -6.32 -1.92 -5.57
C LEU A 83 -6.26 -2.53 -6.97
N GLY A 84 -7.36 -3.10 -7.46
CA GLY A 84 -7.46 -3.62 -8.83
C GLY A 84 -7.04 -2.58 -9.88
N GLU A 85 -7.60 -1.37 -9.81
CA GLU A 85 -7.22 -0.26 -10.71
C GLU A 85 -5.74 0.12 -10.59
N MET A 86 -5.16 0.07 -9.38
CA MET A 86 -3.73 0.31 -9.18
C MET A 86 -2.89 -0.80 -9.82
N MET A 87 -3.30 -2.06 -9.71
CA MET A 87 -2.62 -3.20 -10.31
C MET A 87 -2.71 -3.21 -11.84
N GLU A 88 -3.81 -2.71 -12.42
CA GLU A 88 -3.91 -2.50 -13.87
C GLU A 88 -2.90 -1.46 -14.37
N LYS A 89 -2.70 -0.37 -13.61
CA LYS A 89 -1.70 0.66 -13.92
C LYS A 89 -0.26 0.15 -13.80
N LEU A 90 -0.01 -0.79 -12.89
CA LEU A 90 1.26 -1.50 -12.79
C LEU A 90 1.56 -2.34 -14.06
N GLY A 91 0.54 -2.62 -14.88
CA GLY A 91 0.66 -3.41 -16.10
C GLY A 91 0.72 -4.91 -15.82
N PRO A 92 1.08 -5.75 -16.80
CA PRO A 92 1.38 -7.16 -16.57
C PRO A 92 2.67 -7.32 -15.74
N ALA A 93 2.77 -8.37 -14.93
CA ALA A 93 4.04 -8.73 -14.31
C ALA A 93 5.07 -8.98 -15.43
N PRO A 94 6.34 -8.55 -15.26
CA PRO A 94 7.35 -8.80 -16.29
C PRO A 94 7.40 -10.30 -16.58
N ALA A 95 7.27 -10.66 -17.85
CA ALA A 95 7.44 -12.03 -18.29
C ALA A 95 8.89 -12.43 -17.98
N MET A 96 9.06 -13.39 -17.06
CA MET A 96 10.35 -14.03 -16.79
C MET A 96 10.84 -14.80 -18.02
#